data_AF-A0A847FHW4-F1
#
_entry.id   AF-A0A847FHW4-F1
#
_cell.length_a   1.000
_cell.length_b   1.000
_cell.length_c   1.000
_cell.angle_alpha   90.00
_cell.angle_beta   90.00
_cell.angle_gamma   90.00
#
_symmetry.space_group_name_H-M   'P 1'
#
loop_
_entity.id
_entity.type
_entity.pdbx_description
1 polymer ?
#
loop_
_entity_poly.entity_id
_entity_poly.type
_entity_poly.pdbx_seq_one_letter_code
_entity_poly.pdbx_strand_id
1 'polypeptide(L)'
;MERDRMGNVWAGLGLIGLGIAFVIAQLIGWDRIWPLFPMLGGLSFLAWYVFTGFKDAGLVFVGIAGLLVGLFFFGFTLGIWEWGQMRDLWPVFPLIGGVAFVALFFAERARDMGTLGVGCAALIVGAVGLAFTFGLVSREIWRLWPLLLILMGVLSLAGGLLRWFRRE
;
A
#
# COMPACT_ATOMS: atom_id res chain seq x y z
N MET A 1 -26.10 4.02 -30.27
CA MET A 1 -27.05 4.91 -29.57
C MET A 1 -26.98 4.78 -28.05
N GLU A 2 -27.23 3.62 -27.44
CA GLU A 2 -27.15 3.48 -25.95
C GLU A 2 -25.72 3.65 -25.40
N ARG A 3 -24.72 3.06 -26.09
CA ARG A 3 -23.29 3.19 -25.71
C ARG A 3 -22.79 4.63 -25.75
N ASP A 4 -23.29 5.43 -26.69
CA ASP A 4 -22.90 6.84 -26.88
C ASP A 4 -23.55 7.75 -25.81
N ARG A 5 -24.80 7.43 -25.42
CA ARG A 5 -25.47 8.08 -24.27
C ARG A 5 -24.74 7.83 -22.95
N MET A 6 -24.37 6.57 -22.67
CA MET A 6 -23.60 6.24 -21.48
C MET A 6 -22.24 6.94 -21.48
N GLY A 7 -21.55 6.97 -22.62
CA GLY A 7 -20.27 7.68 -22.75
C GLY A 7 -20.37 9.17 -22.39
N ASN A 8 -21.42 9.85 -22.88
CA ASN A 8 -21.66 11.25 -22.57
C ASN A 8 -22.00 11.50 -21.09
N VAL A 9 -22.76 10.59 -20.46
CA VAL A 9 -23.05 10.67 -19.02
C VAL A 9 -21.78 10.52 -18.20
N TRP A 10 -20.93 9.54 -18.52
CA TRP A 10 -19.64 9.35 -17.85
C TRP A 10 -18.69 10.53 -18.05
N ALA A 11 -18.62 11.07 -19.27
CA ALA A 11 -17.83 12.26 -19.55
C ALA A 11 -18.34 13.48 -18.75
N GLY A 12 -19.65 13.69 -18.70
CA GLY A 12 -20.27 14.77 -17.92
C GLY A 12 -20.00 14.64 -16.42
N LEU A 13 -20.17 13.44 -15.84
CA LEU A 13 -19.84 13.17 -14.45
C LEU A 13 -18.35 13.39 -14.15
N GLY A 14 -17.48 12.97 -15.07
CA GLY A 14 -16.03 13.21 -14.97
C GLY A 14 -15.69 14.70 -14.95
N LEU A 15 -16.30 15.50 -15.82
CA LEU A 15 -16.10 16.96 -15.87
C LEU A 15 -16.62 17.65 -14.61
N ILE A 16 -17.78 17.23 -14.09
CA ILE A 16 -18.31 17.77 -12.81
C ILE A 16 -17.33 17.45 -11.68
N GLY A 17 -16.86 16.20 -11.58
CA GLY A 17 -15.88 15.80 -10.57
C GLY A 17 -14.58 16.60 -10.66
N LEU A 18 -14.06 16.79 -11.88
CA LEU A 18 -12.86 17.59 -12.14
C LEU A 18 -13.07 19.07 -11.75
N GLY A 19 -14.24 19.64 -12.09
CA GLY A 19 -14.60 21.01 -11.73
C GLY A 19 -14.68 21.21 -10.22
N ILE A 20 -15.33 20.29 -9.49
CA ILE A 20 -15.38 20.30 -8.02
C ILE A 20 -13.96 20.21 -7.44
N ALA A 21 -13.12 19.32 -7.97
CA ALA A 21 -11.74 19.18 -7.52
C ALA A 21 -10.95 20.49 -7.71
N PHE A 22 -11.10 21.19 -8.84
CA PHE A 22 -10.46 22.49 -9.06
C PHE A 22 -10.98 23.59 -8.13
N VAL A 23 -12.28 23.65 -7.88
CA VAL A 23 -12.85 24.62 -6.93
C VAL A 23 -12.29 24.38 -5.53
N ILE A 24 -12.27 23.13 -5.06
CA ILE A 24 -11.69 22.78 -3.76
C ILE A 24 -10.20 23.12 -3.72
N ALA A 25 -9.46 22.81 -4.79
CA ALA A 25 -8.04 23.14 -4.89
C ALA A 25 -7.78 24.65 -4.82
N GLN A 26 -8.63 25.46 -5.43
CA GLN A 26 -8.50 26.91 -5.41
C GLN A 26 -8.81 27.50 -4.03
N LEU A 27 -9.70 26.86 -3.27
CA LEU A 27 -10.07 27.29 -1.91
C LEU A 27 -9.04 26.88 -0.85
N ILE A 28 -8.53 25.64 -0.93
CA ILE A 28 -7.72 25.03 0.14
C ILE A 28 -6.22 25.03 -0.20
N GLY A 29 -5.87 25.10 -1.49
CA GLY A 29 -4.51 24.97 -1.98
C GLY A 29 -4.19 23.54 -2.44
N TRP A 30 -3.61 23.42 -3.64
CA TRP A 30 -3.17 22.14 -4.22
C TRP A 30 -2.14 21.41 -3.35
N ASP A 31 -1.31 22.15 -2.63
CA ASP A 31 -0.32 21.67 -1.69
C ASP A 31 -0.94 20.84 -0.55
N ARG A 32 -2.21 21.10 -0.21
CA ARG A 32 -2.89 20.43 0.90
C ARG A 32 -3.66 19.18 0.50
N ILE A 33 -4.28 19.22 -0.69
CA ILE A 33 -5.30 18.24 -1.08
C ILE A 33 -4.76 17.10 -1.95
N TRP A 34 -3.59 17.24 -2.56
CA TRP A 34 -3.08 16.24 -3.49
C TRP A 34 -2.94 14.81 -2.91
N PRO A 35 -2.72 14.58 -1.60
CA PRO A 35 -2.69 13.21 -1.05
C PRO A 35 -4.05 12.50 -1.13
N LEU A 36 -5.15 13.22 -1.39
CA LEU A 36 -6.45 12.62 -1.69
C LEU A 36 -6.40 11.74 -2.94
N PHE A 37 -5.56 12.04 -3.94
CA PHE A 37 -5.53 11.24 -5.16
C PHE A 37 -5.10 9.79 -4.93
N PRO A 38 -3.91 9.51 -4.33
CA PRO A 38 -3.54 8.14 -4.01
C PRO A 38 -4.51 7.51 -3.01
N MET A 39 -5.04 8.27 -2.05
CA MET A 39 -6.00 7.77 -1.06
C MET A 39 -7.31 7.30 -1.70
N LEU A 40 -7.95 8.14 -2.52
CA LEU A 40 -9.18 7.83 -3.24
C LEU A 40 -8.97 6.78 -4.31
N GLY A 41 -7.82 6.80 -5.00
CA GLY A 41 -7.42 5.73 -5.91
C GLY A 41 -7.36 4.39 -5.18
N GLY A 42 -6.66 4.34 -4.05
CA GLY A 42 -6.58 3.15 -3.19
C GLY A 42 -7.96 2.65 -2.74
N LEU A 43 -8.81 3.56 -2.23
CA LEU A 43 -10.20 3.24 -1.86
C LEU A 43 -11.01 2.70 -3.03
N SER A 44 -10.80 3.24 -4.25
CA SER A 44 -11.52 2.79 -5.44
C SER A 44 -11.16 1.35 -5.81
N PHE A 45 -9.87 0.98 -5.72
CA PHE A 45 -9.43 -0.41 -5.92
C PHE A 45 -10.03 -1.37 -4.87
N LEU A 46 -10.07 -0.95 -3.60
CA LEU A 46 -10.70 -1.75 -2.54
C LEU A 46 -12.21 -1.89 -2.73
N ALA A 47 -12.89 -0.81 -3.11
CA ALA A 47 -14.32 -0.85 -3.43
C ALA A 47 -14.58 -1.78 -4.62
N TRP A 48 -13.74 -1.71 -5.66
CA TRP A 48 -13.84 -2.59 -6.82
C TRP A 48 -13.61 -4.07 -6.46
N TYR A 49 -12.66 -4.36 -5.57
CA TYR A 49 -12.45 -5.71 -5.04
C TYR A 49 -13.69 -6.28 -4.35
N VAL A 50 -14.38 -5.46 -3.56
CA VAL A 50 -15.64 -5.85 -2.90
C VAL A 50 -16.77 -6.03 -3.92
N PHE A 51 -16.97 -5.08 -4.83
CA PHE A 51 -18.06 -5.12 -5.82
C PHE A 51 -17.92 -6.27 -6.82
N THR A 52 -16.70 -6.69 -7.13
CA THR A 52 -16.46 -7.87 -7.99
C THR A 52 -16.61 -9.20 -7.26
N GLY A 53 -16.91 -9.17 -5.95
CA GLY A 53 -17.13 -10.36 -5.13
C GLY A 53 -15.82 -11.04 -4.70
N PHE A 54 -14.80 -10.25 -4.36
CA PHE A 54 -13.51 -10.74 -3.84
C PHE A 54 -12.74 -11.64 -4.82
N LYS A 55 -12.83 -11.35 -6.12
CA LYS A 55 -12.25 -12.20 -7.18
C LYS A 55 -10.81 -11.87 -7.52
N ASP A 56 -10.45 -10.59 -7.49
CA ASP A 56 -9.12 -10.12 -7.89
C ASP A 56 -8.35 -9.58 -6.67
N ALA A 57 -7.59 -10.46 -6.05
CA ALA A 57 -6.80 -10.14 -4.85
C ALA A 57 -5.73 -9.07 -5.12
N GLY A 58 -5.25 -8.92 -6.37
CA GLY A 58 -4.26 -7.91 -6.74
C GLY A 58 -4.74 -6.48 -6.48
N LEU A 59 -6.06 -6.24 -6.56
CA LEU A 59 -6.68 -4.97 -6.21
C LEU A 59 -6.47 -4.59 -4.74
N VAL A 60 -6.35 -5.57 -3.84
CA VAL A 60 -6.08 -5.32 -2.41
C VAL A 60 -4.70 -4.76 -2.21
N PHE A 61 -3.69 -5.29 -2.91
CA PHE A 61 -2.32 -4.77 -2.84
C PHE A 61 -2.28 -3.29 -3.25
N VAL A 62 -2.77 -2.98 -4.44
CA VAL A 62 -2.79 -1.59 -4.96
C VAL A 62 -3.66 -0.69 -4.10
N GLY A 63 -4.80 -1.21 -3.63
CA GLY A 63 -5.74 -0.50 -2.78
C GLY A 63 -5.15 -0.08 -1.45
N ILE A 64 -4.55 -1.03 -0.71
CA ILE A 64 -3.91 -0.78 0.58
C ILE A 64 -2.68 0.11 0.41
N ALA A 65 -1.83 -0.15 -0.58
CA ALA A 65 -0.66 0.67 -0.85
C ALA A 65 -1.05 2.12 -1.15
N GLY A 66 -1.99 2.36 -2.07
CA GLY A 66 -2.47 3.70 -2.42
C GLY A 66 -3.11 4.43 -1.24
N LEU A 67 -3.94 3.73 -0.47
CA LEU A 67 -4.58 4.28 0.73
C LEU A 67 -3.54 4.75 1.75
N LEU A 68 -2.59 3.88 2.12
CA LEU A 68 -1.58 4.19 3.12
C LEU A 68 -0.58 5.24 2.64
N VAL A 69 -0.21 5.23 1.35
CA VAL A 69 0.62 6.29 0.76
C VAL A 69 -0.07 7.64 0.87
N GLY A 70 -1.36 7.72 0.52
CA GLY A 70 -2.13 8.96 0.66
C GLY A 70 -2.21 9.44 2.12
N LEU A 71 -2.50 8.53 3.06
CA LEU A 71 -2.51 8.84 4.49
C LEU A 71 -1.15 9.31 5.01
N PHE A 72 -0.06 8.70 4.54
CA PHE A 72 1.29 9.13 4.93
C PHE A 72 1.61 10.53 4.42
N PHE A 73 1.32 10.83 3.15
CA PHE A 73 1.55 12.16 2.60
C PHE A 73 0.68 13.24 3.24
N PHE A 74 -0.52 12.89 3.72
CA PHE A 74 -1.35 13.79 4.51
C PHE A 74 -0.65 14.31 5.77
N GLY A 75 0.23 13.53 6.40
CA GLY A 75 0.97 14.01 7.55
C GLY A 75 1.89 15.20 7.23
N PHE A 76 2.45 15.25 6.02
CA PHE A 76 3.23 16.41 5.56
C PHE A 76 2.34 17.59 5.18
N THR A 77 1.24 17.35 4.48
CA THR A 77 0.38 18.44 4.01
C THR A 77 -0.45 19.08 5.12
N LEU A 78 -0.72 18.36 6.20
CA LEU A 78 -1.35 18.86 7.42
C LEU A 78 -0.35 19.49 8.40
N GLY A 79 0.95 19.44 8.12
CA GLY A 79 2.00 20.01 8.98
C GLY A 79 2.31 19.19 10.23
N ILE A 80 1.97 17.90 10.26
CA ILE A 80 2.40 16.95 11.31
C ILE A 80 3.91 16.70 11.19
N TRP A 81 4.41 16.64 9.93
CA TRP A 81 5.82 16.50 9.61
C TRP A 81 6.28 17.59 8.66
N GLU A 82 7.54 17.97 8.79
CA GLU A 82 8.21 18.85 7.84
C GLU A 82 8.71 18.05 6.63
N TRP A 83 8.66 18.63 5.44
CA TRP A 83 9.16 18.00 4.21
C TRP A 83 10.64 17.58 4.29
N GLY A 84 11.45 18.25 5.12
CA GLY A 84 12.84 17.85 5.38
C GLY A 84 12.96 16.48 6.08
N GLN A 85 11.97 16.11 6.91
CA GLN A 85 11.93 14.83 7.62
C GLN A 85 11.58 13.65 6.71
N MET A 86 11.23 13.90 5.45
CA MET A 86 10.95 12.86 4.46
C MET A 86 12.15 11.90 4.28
N ARG A 87 13.37 12.44 4.38
CA ARG A 87 14.60 11.65 4.32
C ARG A 87 14.68 10.65 5.46
N ASP A 88 14.19 11.00 6.64
CA ASP A 88 14.27 10.19 7.85
C ASP A 88 13.12 9.17 7.90
N LEU A 89 11.95 9.56 7.40
CA LEU A 89 10.73 8.76 7.34
C LEU A 89 10.65 7.80 6.14
N TRP A 90 11.69 7.72 5.30
CA TRP A 90 11.74 6.79 4.17
C TRP A 90 11.40 5.32 4.51
N PRO A 91 11.70 4.77 5.71
CA PRO A 91 11.38 3.37 6.03
C PRO A 91 9.88 3.10 6.13
N VAL A 92 9.04 4.15 6.15
CA VAL A 92 7.59 4.02 6.04
C VAL A 92 7.18 3.38 4.70
N PHE A 93 7.93 3.60 3.61
CA PHE A 93 7.59 3.01 2.30
C PHE A 93 7.68 1.47 2.28
N PRO A 94 8.79 0.83 2.74
CA PRO A 94 8.82 -0.60 2.97
C PRO A 94 7.71 -1.09 3.91
N LEU A 95 7.39 -0.35 4.97
CA LEU A 95 6.28 -0.67 5.88
C LEU A 95 4.94 -0.71 5.16
N ILE A 96 4.62 0.31 4.36
CA ILE A 96 3.40 0.37 3.55
C ILE A 96 3.33 -0.83 2.59
N GLY A 97 4.43 -1.09 1.87
CA GLY A 97 4.52 -2.25 0.98
C GLY A 97 4.34 -3.57 1.71
N GLY A 98 4.93 -3.69 2.90
CA GLY A 98 4.78 -4.86 3.78
C GLY A 98 3.33 -5.10 4.20
N VAL A 99 2.61 -4.06 4.65
CA VAL A 99 1.18 -4.17 4.97
C VAL A 99 0.37 -4.54 3.73
N ALA A 100 0.68 -3.96 2.57
CA ALA A 100 -0.01 -4.27 1.32
C ALA A 100 0.19 -5.74 0.88
N PHE A 101 1.41 -6.28 1.00
CA PHE A 101 1.70 -7.70 0.71
C PHE A 101 1.03 -8.65 1.72
N VAL A 102 1.01 -8.30 3.01
CA VAL A 102 0.30 -9.10 4.01
C VAL A 102 -1.21 -9.09 3.73
N ALA A 103 -1.78 -7.94 3.39
CA ALA A 103 -3.19 -7.85 3.01
C ALA A 103 -3.50 -8.67 1.73
N LEU A 104 -2.61 -8.62 0.74
CA LEU A 104 -2.69 -9.45 -0.47
C LEU A 104 -2.71 -10.94 -0.12
N PHE A 105 -1.81 -11.39 0.75
CA PHE A 105 -1.76 -12.79 1.19
C PHE A 105 -3.08 -13.27 1.79
N PHE A 106 -3.73 -12.45 2.61
CA PHE A 106 -5.05 -12.77 3.16
C PHE A 106 -6.15 -12.74 2.10
N ALA A 107 -6.11 -11.78 1.17
CA ALA A 107 -7.04 -11.71 0.05
C ALA A 107 -6.94 -12.95 -0.88
N GLU A 108 -5.72 -13.48 -1.05
CA GLU A 108 -5.44 -14.73 -1.76
C GLU A 108 -5.80 -16.00 -0.96
N ARG A 109 -6.43 -15.85 0.21
CA ARG A 109 -6.81 -16.95 1.11
C ARG A 109 -5.62 -17.80 1.56
N ALA A 110 -4.51 -17.14 1.89
CA ALA A 110 -3.28 -17.76 2.37
C ALA A 110 -2.69 -18.80 1.39
N ARG A 111 -2.87 -18.56 0.07
CA ARG A 111 -2.45 -19.50 -0.97
C ARG A 111 -0.96 -19.43 -1.28
N ASP A 112 -0.35 -18.24 -1.21
CA ASP A 112 1.06 -18.04 -1.51
C ASP A 112 1.86 -17.53 -0.30
N MET A 113 2.54 -18.47 0.38
CA MET A 113 3.43 -18.13 1.50
C MET A 113 4.62 -17.26 1.07
N GLY A 114 4.98 -17.24 -0.22
CA GLY A 114 5.99 -16.32 -0.75
C GLY A 114 5.57 -14.86 -0.59
N THR A 115 4.30 -14.55 -0.88
CA THR A 115 3.70 -13.21 -0.70
C THR A 115 3.78 -12.78 0.77
N LEU A 116 3.44 -13.67 1.70
CA LEU A 116 3.57 -13.41 3.14
C LEU A 116 5.02 -13.14 3.52
N GLY A 117 5.96 -13.93 2.98
CA GLY A 117 7.38 -13.72 3.17
C GLY A 117 7.80 -12.30 2.78
N VAL A 118 7.56 -11.91 1.53
CA VAL A 118 7.91 -10.56 1.05
C VAL A 118 7.30 -9.48 1.95
N GLY A 119 6.04 -9.65 2.36
CA GLY A 119 5.36 -8.75 3.29
C GLY A 119 6.07 -8.66 4.65
N CYS A 120 6.36 -9.78 5.29
CA CYS A 120 7.07 -9.82 6.58
C CYS A 120 8.47 -9.21 6.48
N ALA A 121 9.23 -9.52 5.43
CA ALA A 121 10.55 -8.93 5.23
C ALA A 121 10.45 -7.40 5.07
N ALA A 122 9.52 -6.90 4.27
CA ALA A 122 9.31 -5.47 4.09
C ALA A 122 8.85 -4.77 5.39
N LEU A 123 7.99 -5.40 6.18
CA LEU A 123 7.59 -4.90 7.51
C LEU A 123 8.79 -4.82 8.46
N ILE A 124 9.63 -5.86 8.51
CA ILE A 124 10.83 -5.86 9.35
C ILE A 124 11.79 -4.76 8.90
N VAL A 125 12.05 -4.64 7.60
CA VAL A 125 12.93 -3.60 7.05
C VAL A 125 12.41 -2.21 7.40
N GLY A 126 11.12 -1.94 7.22
CA GLY A 126 10.56 -0.63 7.55
C GLY A 126 10.54 -0.35 9.06
N ALA A 127 10.17 -1.32 9.90
CA ALA A 127 10.15 -1.17 11.35
C ALA A 127 11.56 -0.96 11.92
N VAL A 128 12.53 -1.77 11.48
CA VAL A 128 13.94 -1.64 11.87
C VAL A 128 14.53 -0.33 11.35
N GLY A 129 14.19 0.05 10.11
CA GLY A 129 14.61 1.31 9.53
C GLY A 129 14.10 2.51 10.34
N LEU A 130 12.82 2.52 10.75
CA LEU A 130 12.28 3.55 11.64
C LEU A 130 12.98 3.54 13.00
N ALA A 131 13.17 2.36 13.60
CA ALA A 131 13.84 2.24 14.89
C ALA A 131 15.28 2.76 14.82
N PHE A 132 15.98 2.54 13.69
CA PHE A 132 17.29 3.11 13.41
C PHE A 132 17.22 4.65 13.25
N THR A 133 16.27 5.16 12.48
CA THR A 133 16.04 6.61 12.32
C THR A 133 15.84 7.31 13.66
N PHE A 134 15.05 6.71 14.57
CA PHE A 134 14.79 7.26 15.90
C PHE A 134 15.87 6.96 16.94
N GLY A 135 16.99 6.34 16.54
CA GLY A 135 18.11 6.05 17.43
C GLY A 135 17.85 4.94 18.46
N LEU A 136 16.80 4.14 18.26
CA LEU A 136 16.44 3.01 19.13
C LEU A 136 17.33 1.77 18.90
N VAL A 137 18.06 1.74 17.78
CA VAL A 137 18.83 0.58 17.34
C VAL A 137 20.23 1.01 16.89
N SER A 138 21.24 0.19 17.21
CA SER A 138 22.64 0.47 16.88
C SER A 138 22.96 0.23 15.40
N ARG A 139 24.10 0.77 14.94
CA ARG A 139 24.62 0.55 13.57
C ARG A 139 24.95 -0.91 13.27
N GLU A 140 25.09 -1.77 14.29
CA GLU A 140 25.40 -3.18 14.08
C GLU A 140 24.22 -3.96 13.50
N ILE A 141 23.00 -3.39 13.51
CA ILE A 141 21.81 -3.99 12.94
C ILE A 141 21.96 -4.39 11.47
N TRP A 142 22.81 -3.70 10.71
CA TRP A 142 23.14 -4.04 9.33
C TRP A 142 23.66 -5.48 9.19
N ARG A 143 24.29 -6.05 10.22
CA ARG A 143 24.78 -7.44 10.20
C ARG A 143 23.66 -8.48 10.22
N LEU A 144 22.42 -8.10 10.58
CA LEU A 144 21.28 -8.99 10.69
C LEU A 144 20.52 -9.18 9.37
N TRP A 145 20.94 -8.55 8.27
CA TRP A 145 20.32 -8.73 6.96
C TRP A 145 20.19 -10.20 6.50
N PRO A 146 21.13 -11.14 6.81
CA PRO A 146 20.96 -12.55 6.43
C PRO A 146 19.77 -13.23 7.10
N LEU A 147 19.28 -12.71 8.24
CA LEU A 147 18.08 -13.24 8.90
C LEU A 147 16.84 -13.07 8.03
N LEU A 148 16.78 -12.01 7.20
CA LEU A 148 15.68 -11.83 6.25
C LEU A 148 15.68 -12.93 5.20
N LEU A 149 16.86 -13.31 4.67
CA LEU A 149 16.98 -14.42 3.72
C LEU A 149 16.56 -15.75 4.35
N ILE A 150 16.97 -15.99 5.60
CA ILE A 150 16.58 -17.20 6.34
C ILE A 150 15.06 -17.22 6.52
N LEU A 151 14.45 -16.10 6.93
CA LEU A 151 13.00 -15.99 7.07
C LEU A 151 12.28 -16.26 5.74
N MET A 152 12.75 -15.69 4.62
CA MET A 152 12.18 -15.93 3.29
C MET A 152 12.29 -17.41 2.91
N GLY A 153 13.45 -18.02 3.14
CA GLY A 153 13.68 -19.44 2.87
C GLY A 153 12.76 -20.34 3.69
N VAL A 154 12.62 -20.08 4.99
CA VAL A 154 11.75 -20.87 5.89
C VAL A 154 10.29 -20.77 5.48
N LEU A 155 9.79 -19.56 5.18
CA LEU A 155 8.39 -19.38 4.74
C LEU A 155 8.12 -20.04 3.39
N SER A 156 9.07 -19.96 2.46
CA SER A 156 8.99 -20.65 1.18
C SER A 156 8.97 -22.17 1.33
N LEU A 157 9.85 -22.73 2.17
CA LEU A 157 9.90 -24.16 2.49
C LEU A 157 8.61 -24.64 3.16
N ALA A 158 8.13 -23.90 4.17
CA ALA A 158 6.86 -24.20 4.84
C ALA A 158 5.69 -24.19 3.85
N GLY A 159 5.66 -23.21 2.94
CA GLY A 159 4.66 -23.14 1.88
C GLY A 159 4.77 -24.26 0.84
N GLY A 160 5.97 -24.77 0.57
CA GLY A 160 6.19 -25.96 -0.25
C GLY A 160 5.66 -27.22 0.42
N LEU A 161 6.01 -27.44 1.68
CA LEU A 161 5.58 -28.59 2.48
C LEU A 161 4.06 -28.61 2.68
N LEU A 162 3.43 -27.49 3.03
CA LEU A 162 1.97 -27.39 3.16
C LEU A 162 1.23 -27.73 1.86
N ARG A 163 1.80 -27.33 0.71
CA ARG A 163 1.23 -27.67 -0.60
C ARG A 163 1.38 -29.15 -0.93
N TRP A 164 2.46 -29.79 -0.49
CA TRP A 164 2.68 -31.22 -0.66
C TRP A 164 1.66 -32.04 0.16
N PHE A 165 1.48 -31.74 1.45
CA PHE A 165 0.51 -32.43 2.31
C PHE A 165 -0.96 -32.24 1.90
N ARG A 166 -1.31 -31.16 1.19
CA ARG A 166 -2.68 -30.94 0.68
C ARG A 166 -2.98 -31.67 -0.63
N ARG A 167 -1.98 -32.31 -1.25
CA ARG A 167 -2.13 -33.07 -2.51
C ARG A 167 -2.27 -34.57 -2.28
N GLU A 168 -2.02 -35.04 -1.07
CA GLU A 168 -2.36 -36.38 -0.57
C GLU A 168 -3.71 -36.34 0.15
#